data_AF-A0A2V9IRG9-F1
#
_entry.id   AF-A0A2V9IRG9-F1
#
_cell.length_a   1.000
_cell.length_b   1.000
_cell.length_c   1.000
_cell.angle_alpha   90.00
_cell.angle_beta   90.00
_cell.angle_gamma   90.00
#
_symmetry.space_group_name_H-M   'P 1'
#
loop_
_entity.id
_entity.type
_entity.pdbx_description
1 polymer ?
#
loop_
_entity_poly.entity_id
_entity_poly.type
_entity_poly.pdbx_seq_one_letter_code
_entity_poly.pdbx_strand_id
1 'polypeptide(L)'
;HPTVAEYESALDWESGVEEFSRRERPGYDDLRRIFGQAPTCYGQPGSSWAPQPYGALKNWGVKVYLDEAPHVGLEGKPFWYGGLLNIFNTKEGPQLRPRDDWSNLADSKAKFQQFYTGMSSRPEGGIISLYFHPCELVHREFWDAVNFARGLNPPREEWKLPPVKSAQESDRAFQYFEGLVTYMRSFPHVEFVTASEALDLFRDAAQQRVFSMQELGDIAKQVDSEATFEARENYALSASEIFVLLNRFVTGVIRRKASEPILLESTPYGPGSPAVELKAEITVPWSQFSRTALDVGGFLETRGQIPGQVWLGSAAVPPESYFVALARVTSTLLLKGEPPESVSVPPARLAAAQYVAQDASALWEWPIFPPGFHSPHLMELARLQAWTLKPAKMRRTR
;
A
#
# COMPACT_ATOMS: atom_id res chain seq x y z
N HIS A 1 2.92 -0.88 25.04
CA HIS A 1 2.53 -2.24 24.57
C HIS A 1 1.07 -2.54 24.87
N PRO A 2 0.46 -3.45 24.09
CA PRO A 2 1.00 -3.99 22.83
C PRO A 2 1.16 -2.88 21.77
N THR A 3 2.14 -3.01 20.88
CA THR A 3 2.32 -2.18 19.67
C THR A 3 1.34 -2.61 18.58
N VAL A 4 1.23 -1.83 17.49
CA VAL A 4 0.30 -2.09 16.38
C VAL A 4 0.45 -3.52 15.85
N ALA A 5 1.66 -3.93 15.47
CA ALA A 5 1.88 -5.27 14.94
C ALA A 5 1.60 -6.36 15.99
N GLU A 6 1.88 -6.12 17.27
CA GLU A 6 1.60 -7.11 18.33
C GLU A 6 0.10 -7.38 18.49
N TYR A 7 -0.74 -6.34 18.61
CA TYR A 7 -2.17 -6.57 18.82
C TYR A 7 -2.91 -6.96 17.53
N GLU A 8 -2.40 -6.55 16.35
CA GLU A 8 -2.95 -6.95 15.06
C GLU A 8 -2.57 -8.39 14.66
N SER A 9 -1.52 -8.96 15.27
CA SER A 9 -0.93 -10.25 14.87
C SER A 9 -1.89 -11.44 14.83
N ALA A 10 -3.01 -11.36 15.55
CA ALA A 10 -4.01 -12.42 15.64
C ALA A 10 -5.37 -12.04 15.04
N LEU A 11 -5.52 -10.84 14.48
CA LEU A 11 -6.80 -10.31 14.02
C LEU A 11 -6.98 -10.48 12.51
N ASP A 12 -8.18 -10.86 12.09
CA ASP A 12 -8.55 -10.80 10.68
C ASP A 12 -8.66 -9.34 10.19
N TRP A 13 -8.94 -9.19 8.89
CA TRP A 13 -9.04 -7.86 8.26
C TRP A 13 -10.06 -6.95 8.95
N GLU A 14 -11.30 -7.42 9.14
CA GLU A 14 -12.40 -6.58 9.64
C GLU A 14 -12.18 -6.23 11.11
N SER A 15 -11.87 -7.22 11.94
CA SER A 15 -11.63 -7.03 13.38
C SER A 15 -10.40 -6.18 13.64
N GLY A 16 -9.34 -6.33 12.83
CA GLY A 16 -8.14 -5.50 12.96
C GLY A 16 -8.36 -4.05 12.56
N VAL A 17 -9.11 -3.79 11.48
CA VAL A 17 -9.49 -2.40 11.10
C VAL A 17 -10.26 -1.70 12.23
N GLU A 18 -11.17 -2.42 12.87
CA GLU A 18 -11.94 -1.93 14.02
C GLU A 18 -11.06 -1.73 15.25
N GLU A 19 -10.17 -2.68 15.57
CA GLU A 19 -9.29 -2.60 16.73
C GLU A 19 -8.26 -1.47 16.60
N PHE A 20 -7.64 -1.31 15.43
CA PHE A 20 -6.78 -0.17 15.12
C PHE A 20 -7.55 1.14 15.35
N SER A 21 -8.79 1.22 14.86
CA SER A 21 -9.62 2.41 15.08
C SER A 21 -9.95 2.66 16.53
N ARG A 22 -10.25 1.61 17.30
CA ARG A 22 -10.54 1.74 18.72
C ARG A 22 -9.33 2.27 19.51
N ARG A 23 -8.12 1.87 19.14
CA ARG A 23 -6.89 2.23 19.85
C ARG A 23 -6.28 3.55 19.41
N GLU A 24 -6.18 3.77 18.10
CA GLU A 24 -5.36 4.84 17.53
C GLU A 24 -6.16 6.09 17.14
N ARG A 25 -7.48 5.97 16.92
CA ARG A 25 -8.33 7.11 16.58
C ARG A 25 -8.29 8.26 17.59
N PRO A 26 -8.26 8.02 18.92
CA PRO A 26 -8.12 9.11 19.89
C PRO A 26 -6.89 10.00 19.64
N GLY A 27 -5.76 9.41 19.23
CA GLY A 27 -4.56 10.17 18.89
C GLY A 27 -4.75 11.06 17.65
N TYR A 28 -5.41 10.54 16.61
CA TYR A 28 -5.80 11.32 15.43
C TYR A 28 -6.71 12.51 15.81
N ASP A 29 -7.73 12.26 16.63
CA ASP A 29 -8.68 13.30 17.06
C ASP A 29 -8.00 14.36 17.95
N ASP A 30 -7.03 13.95 18.78
CA ASP A 30 -6.21 14.85 19.57
C ASP A 30 -5.33 15.76 18.71
N LEU A 31 -4.66 15.22 17.68
CA LEU A 31 -3.90 16.04 16.73
C LEU A 31 -4.80 17.07 16.05
N ARG A 32 -5.98 16.65 15.58
CA ARG A 32 -6.97 17.56 14.99
C ARG A 32 -7.41 18.65 15.96
N ARG A 33 -7.67 18.30 17.22
CA ARG A 33 -8.11 19.23 18.26
C ARG A 33 -7.01 20.22 18.66
N ILE A 34 -5.77 19.75 18.81
CA ILE A 34 -4.63 20.55 19.29
C ILE A 34 -4.13 21.51 18.20
N PHE A 35 -3.99 21.01 16.97
CA PHE A 35 -3.41 21.79 15.87
C PHE A 35 -4.45 22.43 14.95
N GLY A 36 -5.75 22.10 15.12
CA GLY A 36 -6.83 22.61 14.26
C GLY A 36 -6.84 22.01 12.85
N GLN A 37 -5.98 21.03 12.56
CA GLN A 37 -5.85 20.40 11.26
C GLN A 37 -5.89 18.88 11.38
N ALA A 38 -6.70 18.24 10.54
CA ALA A 38 -6.77 16.80 10.49
C ALA A 38 -5.48 16.20 9.87
N PRO A 39 -4.87 15.16 10.47
CA PRO A 39 -3.74 14.46 9.88
C PRO A 39 -4.05 13.97 8.45
N THR A 40 -3.12 14.19 7.52
CA THR A 40 -3.23 13.74 6.12
C THR A 40 -2.36 12.54 5.78
N CYS A 41 -1.39 12.23 6.65
CA CYS A 41 -0.49 11.10 6.53
C CYS A 41 -0.43 10.28 7.83
N TYR A 42 -0.01 9.03 7.68
CA TYR A 42 0.32 8.13 8.78
C TYR A 42 1.74 7.57 8.54
N GLY A 43 2.55 7.58 9.60
CA GLY A 43 3.80 6.84 9.71
C GLY A 43 3.70 5.93 10.93
N GLN A 44 4.18 4.70 10.79
CA GLN A 44 4.14 3.71 11.84
C GLN A 44 5.26 3.92 12.87
N PRO A 45 5.07 3.44 14.11
CA PRO A 45 6.17 3.42 15.07
C PRO A 45 7.17 2.31 14.72
N GLY A 46 8.38 2.69 14.32
CA GLY A 46 9.47 1.75 14.03
C GLY A 46 9.07 0.68 13.02
N SER A 47 9.39 -0.59 13.30
CA SER A 47 9.02 -1.72 12.43
C SER A 47 7.64 -2.31 12.76
N SER A 48 6.78 -1.59 13.50
CA SER A 48 5.44 -2.06 13.88
C SER A 48 4.40 -1.88 12.77
N TRP A 49 4.57 -2.66 11.69
CA TRP A 49 3.69 -2.64 10.52
C TRP A 49 2.55 -3.66 10.59
N ALA A 50 1.41 -3.30 10.01
CA ALA A 50 0.27 -4.18 9.78
C ALA A 50 -0.51 -3.70 8.53
N PRO A 51 -1.23 -4.59 7.80
CA PRO A 51 -2.05 -4.19 6.67
C PRO A 51 -3.42 -3.60 7.06
N GLN A 52 -3.98 -3.95 8.22
CA GLN A 52 -5.29 -3.47 8.69
C GLN A 52 -5.39 -1.94 8.87
N PRO A 53 -4.35 -1.21 9.34
CA PRO A 53 -4.36 0.25 9.40
C PRO A 53 -4.83 0.94 8.11
N TYR A 54 -4.54 0.39 6.92
CA TYR A 54 -4.99 0.98 5.65
C TYR A 54 -6.53 1.07 5.53
N GLY A 55 -7.27 0.11 6.10
CA GLY A 55 -8.73 0.15 6.17
C GLY A 55 -9.23 1.31 7.04
N ALA A 56 -8.68 1.41 8.24
CA ALA A 56 -9.03 2.44 9.20
C ALA A 56 -8.67 3.86 8.72
N LEU A 57 -7.45 4.02 8.21
CA LEU A 57 -6.92 5.30 7.72
C LEU A 57 -7.73 5.87 6.56
N LYS A 58 -8.15 5.02 5.60
CA LYS A 58 -9.03 5.43 4.50
C LYS A 58 -10.37 5.97 5.04
N ASN A 59 -10.95 5.31 6.05
CA ASN A 59 -12.19 5.75 6.69
C ASN A 59 -12.04 7.09 7.44
N TRP A 60 -10.84 7.41 7.92
CA TRP A 60 -10.56 8.71 8.55
C TRP A 60 -10.21 9.80 7.54
N GLY A 61 -10.09 9.46 6.26
CA GLY A 61 -9.68 10.39 5.20
C GLY A 61 -8.18 10.62 5.11
N VAL A 62 -7.36 9.80 5.77
CA VAL A 62 -5.90 9.79 5.61
C VAL A 62 -5.56 9.12 4.27
N LYS A 63 -4.70 9.75 3.48
CA LYS A 63 -4.45 9.36 2.08
C LYS A 63 -3.01 8.97 1.79
N VAL A 64 -2.09 9.23 2.72
CA VAL A 64 -0.67 8.98 2.55
C VAL A 64 -0.16 8.10 3.68
N TYR A 65 0.55 7.04 3.32
CA TYR A 65 1.37 6.24 4.20
C TYR A 65 2.83 6.64 3.93
N LEU A 66 3.51 7.20 4.93
CA LEU A 66 4.85 7.76 4.80
C LEU A 66 5.72 7.20 5.92
N ASP A 67 6.59 6.26 5.58
CA ASP A 67 7.55 5.66 6.51
C ASP A 67 8.63 4.89 5.73
N GLU A 68 9.46 4.12 6.40
CA GLU A 68 10.51 3.32 5.80
C GLU A 68 10.66 1.96 6.52
N ALA A 69 10.16 0.89 5.90
CA ALA A 69 10.36 -0.48 6.36
C ALA A 69 10.20 -1.49 5.21
N PRO A 70 10.72 -2.73 5.34
CA PRO A 70 10.80 -3.69 4.23
C PRO A 70 9.52 -4.53 3.98
N HIS A 71 8.43 -4.30 4.70
CA HIS A 71 7.23 -5.16 4.70
C HIS A 71 6.53 -5.27 3.33
N VAL A 72 6.40 -4.14 2.64
CA VAL A 72 5.80 -4.03 1.30
C VAL A 72 6.56 -2.96 0.52
N GLY A 73 6.71 -3.12 -0.80
CA GLY A 73 7.39 -2.12 -1.61
C GLY A 73 7.27 -2.41 -3.10
N LEU A 74 7.53 -1.38 -3.91
CA LEU A 74 7.50 -1.52 -5.37
C LEU A 74 8.80 -1.01 -5.97
N GLU A 75 9.82 -1.86 -5.95
CA GLU A 75 11.12 -1.63 -6.57
C GLU A 75 11.85 -0.35 -6.10
N GLY A 76 11.56 0.10 -4.87
CA GLY A 76 12.14 1.33 -4.31
C GLY A 76 11.45 2.62 -4.75
N LYS A 77 10.26 2.55 -5.36
CA LYS A 77 9.50 3.70 -5.86
C LYS A 77 8.18 3.85 -5.10
N PRO A 78 7.57 5.05 -5.06
CA PRO A 78 6.23 5.23 -4.53
C PRO A 78 5.18 4.37 -5.24
N PHE A 79 4.20 3.90 -4.47
CA PHE A 79 3.16 3.00 -4.94
C PHE A 79 1.83 3.26 -4.24
N TRP A 80 0.75 2.71 -4.77
CA TRP A 80 -0.55 2.67 -4.11
C TRP A 80 -0.73 1.29 -3.49
N TYR A 81 -1.22 1.24 -2.25
CA TYR A 81 -1.58 0.01 -1.54
C TYR A 81 -2.66 0.36 -0.50
N GLY A 82 -3.70 -0.48 -0.38
CA GLY A 82 -4.88 -0.20 0.43
C GLY A 82 -5.65 1.06 0.01
N GLY A 83 -5.41 1.57 -1.20
CA GLY A 83 -5.96 2.84 -1.68
C GLY A 83 -5.26 4.10 -1.15
N LEU A 84 -4.14 3.96 -0.43
CA LEU A 84 -3.31 5.08 0.04
C LEU A 84 -2.03 5.19 -0.79
N LEU A 85 -1.52 6.42 -0.95
CA LEU A 85 -0.21 6.66 -1.53
C LEU A 85 0.84 6.24 -0.51
N ASN A 86 1.72 5.33 -0.89
CA ASN A 86 2.84 4.86 -0.08
C ASN A 86 4.12 5.49 -0.61
N ILE A 87 4.75 6.30 0.23
CA ILE A 87 6.16 6.68 0.09
C ILE A 87 6.87 5.88 1.19
N PHE A 88 7.18 4.63 0.84
CA PHE A 88 7.57 3.58 1.76
C PHE A 88 8.49 2.59 1.05
N ASN A 89 9.44 1.99 1.79
CA ASN A 89 10.43 1.07 1.23
C ASN A 89 11.20 1.69 0.05
N THR A 90 11.70 2.92 0.23
CA THR A 90 12.39 3.71 -0.80
C THR A 90 13.90 3.50 -0.74
N LYS A 91 14.60 3.66 -1.87
CA LYS A 91 16.02 3.29 -1.96
C LYS A 91 16.99 4.39 -1.53
N GLU A 92 16.65 5.63 -1.82
CA GLU A 92 17.59 6.74 -1.76
C GLU A 92 17.73 7.31 -0.34
N GLY A 93 16.59 7.51 0.33
CA GLY A 93 16.50 8.06 1.68
C GLY A 93 17.45 7.45 2.71
N PRO A 94 17.37 6.12 2.93
CA PRO A 94 18.23 5.44 3.89
C PRO A 94 19.73 5.67 3.67
N GLN A 95 20.16 5.90 2.42
CA GLN A 95 21.57 6.13 2.10
C GLN A 95 22.06 7.55 2.44
N LEU A 96 21.16 8.47 2.80
CA LEU A 96 21.47 9.83 3.24
C LEU A 96 21.44 9.98 4.77
N ARG A 97 21.18 8.88 5.50
CA ARG A 97 21.14 8.88 6.97
C ARG A 97 22.54 9.09 7.57
N PRO A 98 22.64 9.76 8.72
CA PRO A 98 23.90 9.92 9.41
C PRO A 98 24.41 8.56 9.92
N ARG A 99 25.73 8.40 10.02
CA ARG A 99 26.36 7.39 10.89
C ARG A 99 26.08 7.74 12.35
N ASP A 100 26.27 6.79 13.25
CA ASP A 100 26.07 6.99 14.71
C ASP A 100 26.83 8.20 15.26
N ASP A 101 28.00 8.51 14.68
CA ASP A 101 28.85 9.63 15.07
C ASP A 101 28.65 10.92 14.27
N TRP A 102 27.70 10.95 13.33
CA TRP A 102 27.35 12.12 12.49
C TRP A 102 28.51 12.64 11.60
N SER A 103 29.49 11.78 11.29
CA SER A 103 30.70 12.17 10.54
C SER A 103 30.56 12.24 9.02
N ASN A 104 29.52 11.62 8.47
CA ASN A 104 29.45 11.25 7.05
C ASN A 104 28.78 12.31 6.14
N LEU A 105 28.76 13.58 6.54
CA LEU A 105 28.06 14.61 5.75
C LEU A 105 28.58 14.70 4.31
N ALA A 106 29.90 14.61 4.10
CA ALA A 106 30.49 14.65 2.76
C ALA A 106 30.02 13.47 1.89
N ASP A 107 29.95 12.27 2.46
CA ASP A 107 29.49 11.06 1.77
C ASP A 107 28.01 11.20 1.38
N SER A 108 27.17 11.69 2.29
CA SER A 108 25.74 11.90 2.04
C SER A 108 25.50 12.97 0.97
N LYS A 109 26.31 14.03 0.94
CA LYS A 109 26.28 15.04 -0.14
C LYS A 109 26.65 14.42 -1.49
N ALA A 110 27.70 13.61 -1.55
CA ALA A 110 28.10 12.90 -2.76
C ALA A 110 27.00 11.92 -3.25
N LYS A 111 26.35 11.20 -2.33
CA LYS A 111 25.22 10.33 -2.64
C LYS A 111 24.01 11.10 -3.15
N PHE A 112 23.64 12.19 -2.50
CA PHE A 112 22.57 13.06 -2.97
C PHE A 112 22.84 13.56 -4.39
N GLN A 113 24.06 14.00 -4.69
CA GLN A 113 24.43 14.45 -6.04
C GLN A 113 24.25 13.35 -7.08
N GLN A 114 24.60 12.09 -6.76
CA GLN A 114 24.35 10.94 -7.64
C GLN A 114 22.85 10.73 -7.89
N PHE A 115 22.03 10.78 -6.83
CA PHE A 115 20.57 10.64 -6.95
C PHE A 115 19.96 11.78 -7.76
N TYR A 116 20.38 13.02 -7.50
CA TYR A 116 19.96 14.20 -8.24
C TYR A 116 20.25 14.03 -9.73
N THR A 117 21.48 13.69 -10.13
CA THR A 117 21.82 13.47 -11.54
C THR A 117 20.98 12.36 -12.18
N GLY A 118 20.74 11.26 -11.44
CA GLY A 118 19.91 10.16 -11.92
C GLY A 118 18.44 10.56 -12.13
N MET A 119 17.85 11.27 -11.18
CA MET A 119 16.44 11.69 -11.22
C MET A 119 16.21 12.84 -12.20
N SER A 120 17.11 13.83 -12.24
CA SER A 120 17.00 15.00 -13.14
C SER A 120 17.19 14.63 -14.61
N SER A 121 17.73 13.44 -14.92
CA SER A 121 17.84 12.94 -16.28
C SER A 121 16.50 12.40 -16.84
N ARG A 122 15.49 12.22 -15.98
CA ARG A 122 14.18 11.69 -16.34
C ARG A 122 13.16 12.82 -16.45
N PRO A 123 12.27 12.81 -17.47
CA PRO A 123 11.24 13.84 -17.62
C PRO A 123 10.30 13.99 -16.41
N GLU A 124 10.04 12.90 -15.69
CA GLU A 124 9.20 12.86 -14.50
C GLU A 124 9.94 13.22 -13.20
N GLY A 125 11.27 13.36 -13.22
CA GLY A 125 12.05 13.60 -12.01
C GLY A 125 12.07 12.40 -11.06
N GLY A 126 11.97 12.69 -9.75
CA GLY A 126 11.97 11.66 -8.71
C GLY A 126 11.64 12.25 -7.33
N ILE A 127 11.54 11.37 -6.34
CA ILE A 127 11.31 11.75 -4.95
C ILE A 127 12.32 11.01 -4.07
N ILE A 128 12.82 11.70 -3.04
CA ILE A 128 13.67 11.14 -2.00
C ILE A 128 12.91 11.32 -0.69
N SER A 129 12.60 10.21 -0.02
CA SER A 129 12.01 10.24 1.33
C SER A 129 13.13 10.10 2.35
N LEU A 130 13.32 11.06 3.26
CA LEU A 130 14.35 10.99 4.30
C LEU A 130 13.71 11.41 5.62
N TYR A 131 14.08 10.73 6.70
CA TYR A 131 13.55 11.00 8.04
C TYR A 131 14.67 11.28 9.06
N PHE A 132 14.31 12.12 10.03
CA PHE A 132 15.05 12.39 11.25
C PHE A 132 14.06 12.45 12.40
N HIS A 133 14.46 11.94 13.57
CA HIS A 133 13.70 12.12 14.79
C HIS A 133 14.39 13.19 15.63
N PRO A 134 13.65 14.17 16.19
CA PRO A 134 14.25 15.20 17.04
C PRO A 134 15.08 14.64 18.20
N CYS A 135 14.66 13.50 18.77
CA CYS A 135 15.41 12.82 19.83
C CYS A 135 16.82 12.38 19.39
N GLU A 136 17.04 12.06 18.11
CA GLU A 136 18.35 11.69 17.59
C GLU A 136 19.35 12.85 17.64
N LEU A 137 18.89 14.09 17.70
CA LEU A 137 19.77 15.27 17.76
C LEU A 137 20.23 15.58 19.19
N VAL A 138 19.49 15.09 20.20
CA VAL A 138 19.67 15.50 21.61
C VAL A 138 19.91 14.34 22.57
N HIS A 139 19.47 13.12 22.25
CA HIS A 139 19.63 11.94 23.10
C HIS A 139 20.54 10.90 22.47
N ARG A 140 21.28 10.15 23.30
CA ARG A 140 22.13 9.04 22.84
C ARG A 140 21.34 7.77 22.53
N GLU A 141 20.13 7.67 23.07
CA GLU A 141 19.22 6.53 22.88
C GLU A 141 17.80 7.06 22.72
N PHE A 142 16.95 6.34 21.99
CA PHE A 142 15.54 6.70 21.89
C PHE A 142 14.82 6.50 23.23
N TRP A 143 13.86 7.37 23.51
CA TRP A 143 13.06 7.32 24.74
C TRP A 143 12.25 6.03 24.85
N ASP A 144 11.85 5.44 23.72
CA ASP A 144 11.07 4.22 23.70
C ASP A 144 11.94 3.01 24.03
N ALA A 145 13.18 2.93 23.53
CA ALA A 145 14.11 1.86 23.86
C ALA A 145 14.43 1.83 25.36
N VAL A 146 14.63 2.99 25.97
CA VAL A 146 14.92 3.11 27.42
C VAL A 146 13.80 2.55 28.30
N ASN A 147 12.54 2.66 27.84
CA ASN A 147 11.36 2.38 28.67
C ASN A 147 10.59 1.12 28.26
N PHE A 148 10.60 0.77 26.97
CA PHE A 148 9.73 -0.25 26.39
C PHE A 148 10.48 -1.32 25.59
N ALA A 149 11.82 -1.33 25.63
CA ALA A 149 12.58 -2.37 24.95
C ALA A 149 12.14 -3.78 25.39
N ARG A 150 12.19 -4.73 24.44
CA ARG A 150 11.93 -6.15 24.66
C ARG A 150 10.52 -6.45 25.19
N GLY A 151 9.52 -5.66 24.81
CA GLY A 151 8.13 -5.86 25.20
C GLY A 151 7.77 -5.31 26.59
N LEU A 152 8.66 -4.53 27.22
CA LEU A 152 8.41 -3.96 28.55
C LEU A 152 7.32 -2.88 28.48
N ASN A 153 6.45 -2.83 29.49
CA ASN A 153 5.39 -1.82 29.56
C ASN A 153 5.26 -1.26 30.98
N PRO A 154 6.31 -0.60 31.51
CA PRO A 154 6.29 -0.08 32.87
C PRO A 154 5.25 1.04 33.03
N PRO A 155 4.67 1.18 34.24
CA PRO A 155 3.78 2.28 34.53
C PRO A 155 4.53 3.63 34.48
N ARG A 156 3.79 4.73 34.35
CA ARG A 156 4.36 6.07 34.06
C ARG A 156 5.35 6.55 35.11
N GLU A 157 5.12 6.20 36.38
CA GLU A 157 5.96 6.51 37.53
C GLU A 157 7.35 5.84 37.47
N GLU A 158 7.52 4.80 36.66
CA GLU A 158 8.78 4.09 36.46
C GLU A 158 9.53 4.55 35.19
N TRP A 159 8.96 5.49 34.43
CA TRP A 159 9.59 5.98 33.20
C TRP A 159 10.87 6.76 33.50
N LYS A 160 11.88 6.48 32.69
CA LYS A 160 13.23 7.05 32.80
C LYS A 160 13.49 8.01 31.65
N LEU A 161 14.20 9.08 31.97
CA LEU A 161 14.70 10.02 30.96
C LEU A 161 15.82 9.36 30.15
N PRO A 162 15.79 9.47 28.80
CA PRO A 162 16.85 8.94 27.97
C PRO A 162 18.16 9.71 28.16
N PRO A 163 19.33 9.05 28.08
CA PRO A 163 20.62 9.71 28.19
C PRO A 163 20.77 10.84 27.16
N VAL A 164 21.22 12.01 27.62
CA VAL A 164 21.39 13.21 26.78
C VAL A 164 22.79 13.23 26.17
N LYS A 165 22.90 13.71 24.93
CA LYS A 165 24.17 14.01 24.28
C LYS A 165 24.88 15.18 24.98
N SER A 166 26.20 15.23 24.89
CA SER A 166 26.95 16.44 25.20
C SER A 166 26.64 17.54 24.18
N ALA A 167 26.90 18.80 24.54
CA ALA A 167 26.71 19.93 23.63
C ALA A 167 27.43 19.73 22.29
N GLN A 168 28.68 19.25 22.33
CA GLN A 168 29.48 18.99 21.13
C GLN A 168 28.88 17.89 20.23
N GLU A 169 28.36 16.81 20.82
CA GLU A 169 27.69 15.73 20.06
C GLU A 169 26.41 16.24 19.40
N SER A 170 25.61 17.04 20.12
CA SER A 170 24.41 17.66 19.57
C SER A 170 24.73 18.67 18.47
N ASP A 171 25.73 19.53 18.67
CA ASP A 171 26.16 20.51 17.66
C ASP A 171 26.57 19.81 16.36
N ARG A 172 27.29 18.68 16.45
CA ARG A 172 27.66 17.89 15.28
C ARG A 172 26.44 17.31 14.55
N ALA A 173 25.45 16.82 15.31
CA ALA A 173 24.21 16.30 14.73
C ALA A 173 23.40 17.39 14.00
N PHE A 174 23.29 18.58 14.60
CA PHE A 174 22.66 19.74 13.97
C PHE A 174 23.42 20.20 12.72
N GLN A 175 24.76 20.26 12.77
CA GLN A 175 25.59 20.62 11.61
C GLN A 175 25.41 19.64 10.44
N TYR A 176 25.29 18.33 10.72
CA TYR A 176 24.98 17.35 9.69
C TYR A 176 23.60 17.62 9.06
N PHE A 177 22.56 17.76 9.90
CA PHE A 177 21.19 17.97 9.44
C PHE A 177 21.07 19.24 8.60
N GLU A 178 21.51 20.38 9.14
CA GLU A 178 21.51 21.67 8.45
C GLU A 178 22.35 21.62 7.17
N GLY A 179 23.55 21.06 7.26
CA GLY A 179 24.48 20.97 6.15
C GLY A 179 23.97 20.12 4.99
N LEU A 180 23.20 19.06 5.28
CA LEU A 180 22.59 18.21 4.27
C LEU A 180 21.38 18.92 3.64
N VAL A 181 20.45 19.44 4.45
CA VAL A 181 19.24 20.15 3.95
C VAL A 181 19.63 21.34 3.08
N THR A 182 20.57 22.16 3.54
CA THR A 182 21.06 23.34 2.78
C THR A 182 21.71 22.93 1.47
N TYR A 183 22.49 21.83 1.48
CA TYR A 183 23.11 21.33 0.26
C TYR A 183 22.07 20.84 -0.74
N MET A 184 21.09 20.04 -0.31
CA MET A 184 20.01 19.58 -1.19
C MET A 184 19.25 20.76 -1.82
N ARG A 185 18.92 21.77 -1.03
CA ARG A 185 18.20 22.96 -1.50
C ARG A 185 18.98 23.80 -2.53
N SER A 186 20.31 23.72 -2.54
CA SER A 186 21.13 24.49 -3.47
C SER A 186 21.05 24.02 -4.92
N PHE A 187 20.46 22.84 -5.18
CA PHE A 187 20.34 22.30 -6.52
C PHE A 187 19.10 22.86 -7.23
N PRO A 188 19.20 23.18 -8.54
CA PRO A 188 18.05 23.61 -9.32
C PRO A 188 16.90 22.60 -9.27
N HIS A 189 15.66 23.09 -9.22
CA HIS A 189 14.45 22.27 -9.27
C HIS A 189 14.32 21.23 -8.14
N VAL A 190 15.07 21.37 -7.05
CA VAL A 190 14.86 20.58 -5.82
C VAL A 190 13.88 21.31 -4.91
N GLU A 191 12.77 20.65 -4.62
CA GLU A 191 11.69 21.14 -3.77
C GLU A 191 11.47 20.20 -2.58
N PHE A 192 11.28 20.78 -1.39
CA PHE A 192 10.79 20.04 -0.24
C PHE A 192 9.28 20.11 -0.23
N VAL A 193 8.65 18.95 -0.24
CA VAL A 193 7.20 18.81 -0.28
C VAL A 193 6.72 18.16 1.00
N THR A 194 5.55 18.58 1.45
CA THR A 194 4.77 17.91 2.48
C THR A 194 4.14 16.62 1.93
N ALA A 195 3.65 15.76 2.81
CA ALA A 195 2.90 14.56 2.39
C ALA A 195 1.67 14.91 1.53
N SER A 196 0.99 16.02 1.83
CA SER A 196 -0.18 16.50 1.06
C SER A 196 0.21 16.95 -0.35
N GLU A 197 1.31 17.69 -0.50
CA GLU A 197 1.82 18.09 -1.82
C GLU A 197 2.33 16.87 -2.61
N ALA A 198 2.95 15.90 -1.94
CA ALA A 198 3.35 14.64 -2.57
C ALA A 198 2.12 13.86 -3.09
N LEU A 199 1.00 13.87 -2.36
CA LEU A 199 -0.25 13.29 -2.84
C LEU A 199 -0.75 13.96 -4.12
N ASP A 200 -0.61 15.28 -4.25
CA ASP A 200 -0.99 15.99 -5.48
C ASP A 200 -0.06 15.66 -6.65
N LEU A 201 1.25 15.53 -6.40
CA LEU A 201 2.24 15.11 -7.39
C LEU A 201 1.98 13.69 -7.90
N PHE A 202 1.59 12.77 -7.03
CA PHE A 202 1.36 11.37 -7.35
C PHE A 202 -0.11 10.99 -7.56
N ARG A 203 -1.02 11.98 -7.61
CA ARG A 203 -2.47 11.77 -7.61
C ARG A 203 -2.90 10.67 -8.57
N ASP A 204 -3.62 9.69 -8.03
CA ASP A 204 -4.12 8.54 -8.78
C ASP A 204 -5.08 9.01 -9.89
N ALA A 205 -4.59 8.96 -11.13
CA ALA A 205 -5.32 9.38 -12.31
C ALA A 205 -6.31 8.33 -12.83
N ALA A 206 -6.30 7.11 -12.28
CA ALA A 206 -7.32 6.10 -12.58
C ALA A 206 -8.59 6.31 -11.76
N GLN A 207 -8.46 6.82 -10.54
CA GLN A 207 -9.60 7.10 -9.67
C GLN A 207 -10.48 8.20 -10.25
N GLN A 208 -11.79 7.99 -10.20
CA GLN A 208 -12.82 8.86 -10.79
C GLN A 208 -12.76 8.97 -12.32
N ARG A 209 -11.99 8.11 -13.00
CA ARG A 209 -11.97 8.02 -14.46
C ARG A 209 -13.14 7.19 -14.96
N VAL A 210 -13.70 7.60 -16.09
CA VAL A 210 -14.69 6.86 -16.86
C VAL A 210 -13.97 6.06 -17.95
N PHE A 211 -14.22 4.75 -18.00
CA PHE A 211 -13.61 3.81 -18.94
C PHE A 211 -14.59 3.43 -20.05
N SER A 212 -14.18 3.64 -21.30
CA SER A 212 -14.92 3.23 -22.49
C SER A 212 -14.89 1.71 -22.71
N MET A 213 -15.80 1.20 -23.53
CA MET A 213 -15.82 -0.24 -23.88
C MET A 213 -14.52 -0.70 -24.57
N GLN A 214 -13.91 0.18 -25.38
CA GLN A 214 -12.63 -0.10 -26.01
C GLN A 214 -11.52 -0.27 -24.97
N GLU A 215 -11.43 0.66 -24.01
CA GLU A 215 -10.46 0.56 -22.92
C GLU A 215 -10.68 -0.71 -22.09
N LEU A 216 -11.92 -1.07 -21.78
CA LEU A 216 -12.24 -2.31 -21.07
C LEU A 216 -11.78 -3.56 -21.83
N GLY A 217 -11.95 -3.57 -23.16
CA GLY A 217 -11.43 -4.63 -24.01
C GLY A 217 -9.91 -4.72 -23.99
N ASP A 218 -9.21 -3.59 -24.00
CA ASP A 218 -7.75 -3.54 -23.97
C ASP A 218 -7.17 -3.87 -22.58
N ILE A 219 -7.90 -3.56 -21.52
CA ILE A 219 -7.61 -4.00 -20.15
C ILE A 219 -7.79 -5.53 -20.05
N ALA A 220 -8.92 -6.06 -20.52
CA ALA A 220 -9.23 -7.49 -20.43
C ALA A 220 -8.21 -8.37 -21.16
N LYS A 221 -7.65 -7.91 -22.29
CA LYS A 221 -6.62 -8.64 -23.05
C LYS A 221 -5.30 -8.81 -22.31
N GLN A 222 -5.00 -7.95 -21.33
CA GLN A 222 -3.75 -7.99 -20.57
C GLN A 222 -3.85 -8.84 -19.30
N VAL A 223 -5.04 -9.32 -18.94
CA VAL A 223 -5.22 -10.22 -17.80
C VAL A 223 -4.84 -11.64 -18.20
N ASP A 224 -3.88 -12.22 -17.48
CA ASP A 224 -3.45 -13.60 -17.60
C ASP A 224 -3.48 -14.34 -16.24
N SER A 225 -2.93 -15.56 -16.17
CA SER A 225 -2.91 -16.38 -14.95
C SER A 225 -2.04 -15.81 -13.82
N GLU A 226 -1.24 -14.78 -14.08
CA GLU A 226 -0.35 -14.10 -13.14
C GLU A 226 -0.94 -12.71 -12.81
N ALA A 227 -2.10 -12.70 -12.16
CA ALA A 227 -2.86 -11.49 -11.87
C ALA A 227 -2.01 -10.42 -11.17
N THR A 228 -1.95 -9.23 -11.75
CA THR A 228 -1.14 -8.11 -11.25
C THR A 228 -1.76 -6.77 -11.66
N PHE A 229 -1.05 -5.67 -11.40
CA PHE A 229 -1.42 -4.34 -11.86
C PHE A 229 -1.07 -4.11 -13.33
N GLU A 230 -1.76 -3.16 -13.95
CA GLU A 230 -1.47 -2.67 -15.29
C GLU A 230 -0.96 -1.22 -15.24
N ALA A 231 0.26 -0.97 -15.72
CA ALA A 231 0.82 0.37 -15.84
C ALA A 231 0.63 0.92 -17.26
N ARG A 232 -0.14 1.99 -17.40
CA ARG A 232 -0.38 2.70 -18.67
C ARG A 232 0.30 4.06 -18.65
N GLU A 233 0.46 4.75 -19.78
CA GLU A 233 1.25 6.00 -19.84
C GLU A 233 0.95 6.98 -18.69
N ASN A 234 -0.32 7.34 -18.49
CA ASN A 234 -0.74 8.39 -17.56
C ASN A 234 -1.37 7.91 -16.24
N TYR A 235 -1.64 6.61 -16.09
CA TYR A 235 -2.26 6.04 -14.90
C TYR A 235 -1.87 4.57 -14.71
N ALA A 236 -2.23 4.00 -13.57
CA ALA A 236 -2.10 2.57 -13.33
C ALA A 236 -3.40 2.02 -12.73
N LEU A 237 -3.69 0.75 -13.01
CA LEU A 237 -4.81 0.01 -12.43
C LEU A 237 -4.26 -1.17 -11.64
N SER A 238 -4.74 -1.34 -10.42
CA SER A 238 -4.47 -2.54 -9.62
C SER A 238 -5.37 -3.69 -10.06
N ALA A 239 -5.03 -4.92 -9.70
CA ALA A 239 -5.85 -6.09 -10.02
C ALA A 239 -7.30 -5.94 -9.52
N SER A 240 -7.50 -5.36 -8.33
CA SER A 240 -8.83 -5.13 -7.74
C SER A 240 -9.68 -4.12 -8.53
N GLU A 241 -9.04 -3.08 -9.08
CA GLU A 241 -9.72 -2.09 -9.92
C GLU A 241 -10.10 -2.68 -11.28
N ILE A 242 -9.22 -3.50 -11.87
CA ILE A 242 -9.54 -4.22 -13.11
C ILE A 242 -10.69 -5.19 -12.84
N PHE A 243 -10.65 -5.92 -11.73
CA PHE A 243 -11.70 -6.86 -11.33
C PHE A 243 -13.07 -6.18 -11.29
N VAL A 244 -13.20 -5.04 -10.59
CA VAL A 244 -14.49 -4.35 -10.49
C VAL A 244 -14.95 -3.76 -11.82
N LEU A 245 -14.04 -3.23 -12.65
CA LEU A 245 -14.36 -2.71 -13.97
C LEU A 245 -14.94 -3.81 -14.88
N LEU A 246 -14.25 -4.96 -14.96
CA LEU A 246 -14.70 -6.08 -15.78
C LEU A 246 -16.00 -6.70 -15.23
N ASN A 247 -16.16 -6.78 -13.91
CA ASN A 247 -17.37 -7.33 -13.31
C ASN A 247 -18.59 -6.42 -13.53
N ARG A 248 -18.40 -5.09 -13.40
CA ARG A 248 -19.44 -4.09 -13.72
C ARG A 248 -19.86 -4.18 -15.19
N PHE A 249 -18.92 -4.38 -16.11
CA PHE A 249 -19.24 -4.59 -17.52
C PHE A 249 -20.10 -5.83 -17.73
N VAL A 250 -19.64 -6.99 -17.26
CA VAL A 250 -20.34 -8.27 -17.45
C VAL A 250 -21.73 -8.24 -16.79
N THR A 251 -21.86 -7.70 -15.59
CA THR A 251 -23.17 -7.55 -14.93
C THR A 251 -24.09 -6.56 -15.63
N GLY A 252 -23.54 -5.51 -16.25
CA GLY A 252 -24.28 -4.59 -17.13
C GLY A 252 -24.91 -5.31 -18.32
N VAL A 253 -24.12 -6.13 -19.02
CA VAL A 253 -24.58 -6.96 -20.14
C VAL A 253 -25.66 -7.95 -19.70
N ILE A 254 -25.46 -8.65 -18.58
CA ILE A 254 -26.44 -9.60 -18.02
C ILE A 254 -27.78 -8.92 -17.73
N ARG A 255 -27.73 -7.69 -17.18
CA ARG A 255 -28.91 -6.87 -16.87
C ARG A 255 -29.51 -6.17 -18.11
N ARG A 256 -28.96 -6.41 -19.31
CA ARG A 256 -29.37 -5.77 -20.57
C ARG A 256 -29.36 -4.23 -20.51
N LYS A 257 -28.43 -3.67 -19.74
CA LYS A 257 -28.16 -2.23 -19.78
C LYS A 257 -27.46 -1.89 -21.10
N ALA A 258 -27.66 -0.67 -21.59
CA ALA A 258 -26.85 -0.17 -22.69
C ALA A 258 -25.37 -0.24 -22.31
N SER A 259 -24.50 -0.48 -23.30
CA SER A 259 -23.04 -0.50 -23.09
C SER A 259 -22.55 0.91 -22.75
N GLU A 260 -22.68 1.28 -21.49
CA GLU A 260 -22.32 2.58 -20.96
C GLU A 260 -20.89 2.55 -20.39
N PRO A 261 -20.10 3.62 -20.61
CA PRO A 261 -18.80 3.76 -19.97
C PRO A 261 -18.87 3.60 -18.45
N ILE A 262 -17.85 2.99 -17.86
CA ILE A 262 -17.84 2.61 -16.44
C ILE A 262 -16.96 3.56 -15.63
N LEU A 263 -17.52 4.19 -14.61
CA LEU A 263 -16.78 4.99 -13.64
C LEU A 263 -16.05 4.08 -12.63
N LEU A 264 -14.75 4.31 -12.43
CA LEU A 264 -13.99 3.74 -11.32
C LEU A 264 -14.07 4.66 -10.10
N GLU A 265 -14.93 4.32 -9.14
CA GLU A 265 -15.20 5.18 -7.97
C GLU A 265 -14.21 5.01 -6.83
N SER A 266 -13.70 3.79 -6.64
CA SER A 266 -12.79 3.46 -5.55
C SER A 266 -11.97 2.22 -5.90
N THR A 267 -10.90 1.99 -5.14
CA THR A 267 -10.13 0.74 -5.11
C THR A 267 -10.74 -0.20 -4.08
N PRO A 268 -11.33 -1.35 -4.49
CA PRO A 268 -11.77 -2.38 -3.56
C PRO A 268 -10.57 -3.03 -2.86
N TYR A 269 -10.70 -3.37 -1.58
CA TYR A 269 -9.66 -4.11 -0.85
C TYR A 269 -9.48 -5.52 -1.40
N GLY A 270 -8.31 -6.12 -1.17
CA GLY A 270 -8.11 -7.55 -1.43
C GLY A 270 -8.85 -8.41 -0.42
N PRO A 271 -8.89 -9.74 -0.60
CA PRO A 271 -9.61 -10.63 0.31
C PRO A 271 -9.17 -10.54 1.78
N GLY A 272 -10.10 -10.75 2.70
CA GLY A 272 -9.80 -10.82 4.15
C GLY A 272 -9.30 -12.20 4.61
N SER A 273 -9.43 -13.22 3.76
CA SER A 273 -9.04 -14.61 4.05
C SER A 273 -8.53 -15.30 2.78
N PRO A 274 -7.67 -16.32 2.91
CA PRO A 274 -7.20 -17.10 1.76
C PRO A 274 -8.33 -17.92 1.13
N ALA A 275 -8.20 -18.17 -0.17
CA ALA A 275 -9.11 -19.01 -0.95
C ALA A 275 -8.61 -20.46 -1.03
N VAL A 276 -9.52 -21.39 -1.31
CA VAL A 276 -9.13 -22.73 -1.76
C VAL A 276 -8.54 -22.66 -3.16
N GLU A 277 -7.33 -23.17 -3.33
CA GLU A 277 -6.62 -23.22 -4.61
C GLU A 277 -7.35 -24.11 -5.64
N LEU A 278 -7.44 -23.62 -6.88
CA LEU A 278 -7.94 -24.40 -8.01
C LEU A 278 -6.77 -25.10 -8.72
N LYS A 279 -6.75 -26.43 -8.69
CA LYS A 279 -5.64 -27.23 -9.24
C LYS A 279 -5.71 -27.50 -10.75
N ALA A 280 -6.91 -27.43 -11.33
CA ALA A 280 -7.14 -27.73 -12.74
C ALA A 280 -8.24 -26.84 -13.28
N GLU A 281 -8.20 -26.59 -14.59
CA GLU A 281 -9.23 -25.82 -15.26
C GLU A 281 -10.59 -26.50 -15.13
N ILE A 282 -11.62 -25.70 -14.83
CA ILE A 282 -13.02 -26.15 -14.85
C ILE A 282 -13.80 -25.40 -15.93
N THR A 283 -14.89 -25.99 -16.39
CA THR A 283 -15.82 -25.34 -17.31
C THR A 283 -17.20 -25.29 -16.68
N VAL A 284 -17.84 -24.12 -16.75
CA VAL A 284 -19.18 -23.89 -16.20
C VAL A 284 -20.10 -23.32 -17.28
N PRO A 285 -21.41 -23.62 -17.25
CA PRO A 285 -22.35 -23.00 -18.19
C PRO A 285 -22.46 -21.49 -17.92
N TRP A 286 -22.73 -20.70 -18.97
CA TRP A 286 -22.92 -19.25 -18.84
C TRP A 286 -23.99 -18.86 -17.82
N SER A 287 -25.06 -19.65 -17.71
CA SER A 287 -26.13 -19.40 -16.73
C SER A 287 -25.62 -19.43 -15.28
N GLN A 288 -24.59 -20.23 -14.98
CA GLN A 288 -23.96 -20.29 -13.67
C GLN A 288 -22.96 -19.15 -13.47
N PHE A 289 -22.13 -18.87 -14.49
CA PHE A 289 -21.18 -17.77 -14.43
C PHE A 289 -21.87 -16.41 -14.27
N SER A 290 -22.97 -16.19 -15.00
CA SER A 290 -23.73 -14.94 -14.96
C SER A 290 -24.39 -14.68 -13.61
N ARG A 291 -24.99 -15.69 -12.97
CA ARG A 291 -25.49 -15.56 -11.58
C ARG A 291 -24.36 -15.21 -10.61
N THR A 292 -23.23 -15.91 -10.74
CA THR A 292 -22.05 -15.67 -9.90
C THR A 292 -21.51 -14.24 -10.07
N ALA A 293 -21.46 -13.72 -11.30
CA ALA A 293 -21.03 -12.35 -11.56
C ALA A 293 -21.94 -11.30 -10.89
N LEU A 294 -23.25 -11.54 -10.85
CA LEU A 294 -24.20 -10.69 -10.14
C LEU A 294 -23.97 -10.75 -8.62
N ASP A 295 -23.75 -11.94 -8.05
CA ASP A 295 -23.48 -12.12 -6.63
C ASP A 295 -22.17 -11.44 -6.21
N VAL A 296 -21.10 -11.66 -6.99
CA VAL A 296 -19.82 -10.97 -6.82
C VAL A 296 -19.98 -9.46 -6.95
N GLY A 297 -20.81 -8.99 -7.88
CA GLY A 297 -21.15 -7.56 -8.01
C GLY A 297 -21.79 -7.00 -6.74
N GLY A 298 -22.78 -7.69 -6.18
CA GLY A 298 -23.41 -7.30 -4.91
C GLY A 298 -22.44 -7.33 -3.73
N PHE A 299 -21.53 -8.31 -3.68
CA PHE A 299 -20.49 -8.37 -2.64
C PHE A 299 -19.53 -7.17 -2.75
N LEU A 300 -19.04 -6.87 -3.95
CA LEU A 300 -18.17 -5.71 -4.19
C LEU A 300 -18.83 -4.40 -3.78
N GLU A 301 -20.10 -4.20 -4.15
CA GLU A 301 -20.87 -3.00 -3.82
C GLU A 301 -21.10 -2.87 -2.29
N THR A 302 -21.34 -3.98 -1.59
CA THR A 302 -21.67 -3.98 -0.17
C THR A 302 -20.43 -3.92 0.74
N ARG A 303 -19.38 -4.68 0.38
CA ARG A 303 -18.20 -4.87 1.23
C ARG A 303 -17.00 -4.03 0.79
N GLY A 304 -16.98 -3.53 -0.45
CA GLY A 304 -15.84 -2.79 -0.98
C GLY A 304 -14.56 -3.63 -1.03
N GLN A 305 -14.69 -4.95 -1.19
CA GLN A 305 -13.61 -5.92 -1.06
C GLN A 305 -13.77 -7.06 -2.08
N ILE A 306 -12.67 -7.61 -2.57
CA ILE A 306 -12.64 -8.83 -3.37
C ILE A 306 -13.07 -10.02 -2.48
N PRO A 307 -14.02 -10.88 -2.93
CA PRO A 307 -14.42 -12.04 -2.15
C PRO A 307 -13.24 -12.98 -1.85
N GLY A 308 -13.16 -13.51 -0.63
CA GLY A 308 -12.19 -14.57 -0.29
C GLY A 308 -12.41 -15.88 -1.01
N GLN A 309 -13.62 -16.13 -1.50
CA GLN A 309 -13.94 -17.27 -2.34
C GLN A 309 -15.05 -16.86 -3.31
N VAL A 310 -14.96 -17.31 -4.57
CA VAL A 310 -16.04 -17.15 -5.54
C VAL A 310 -16.72 -18.50 -5.76
N TRP A 311 -18.04 -18.55 -5.64
CA TRP A 311 -18.82 -19.77 -5.76
C TRP A 311 -19.50 -19.85 -7.12
N LEU A 312 -18.99 -20.72 -7.99
CA LEU A 312 -19.65 -21.10 -9.23
C LEU A 312 -20.55 -22.30 -8.91
N GLY A 313 -21.80 -22.05 -8.50
CA GLY A 313 -22.68 -23.12 -8.03
C GLY A 313 -22.12 -23.78 -6.76
N SER A 314 -21.87 -25.09 -6.79
CA SER A 314 -21.21 -25.81 -5.68
C SER A 314 -19.68 -25.81 -5.76
N ALA A 315 -19.09 -25.26 -6.83
CA ALA A 315 -17.64 -25.22 -7.00
C ALA A 315 -17.06 -23.91 -6.45
N ALA A 316 -16.18 -24.03 -5.46
CA ALA A 316 -15.39 -22.93 -4.94
C ALA A 316 -14.18 -22.68 -5.84
N VAL A 317 -14.00 -21.46 -6.34
CA VAL A 317 -12.80 -21.04 -7.09
C VAL A 317 -12.16 -19.79 -6.47
N PRO A 318 -10.82 -19.67 -6.50
CA PRO A 318 -10.14 -18.50 -5.97
C PRO A 318 -10.49 -17.25 -6.82
N PRO A 319 -10.49 -16.05 -6.21
CA PRO A 319 -10.84 -14.82 -6.93
C PRO A 319 -9.92 -14.56 -8.14
N GLU A 320 -8.68 -15.01 -8.10
CA GLU A 320 -7.71 -14.95 -9.20
C GLU A 320 -8.21 -15.74 -10.41
N SER A 321 -8.69 -16.97 -10.21
CA SER A 321 -9.22 -17.81 -11.30
C SER A 321 -10.49 -17.22 -11.89
N TYR A 322 -11.37 -16.69 -11.05
CA TYR A 322 -12.56 -15.98 -11.51
C TYR A 322 -12.20 -14.72 -12.29
N PHE A 323 -11.18 -13.97 -11.86
CA PHE A 323 -10.69 -12.77 -12.53
C PHE A 323 -10.23 -13.04 -13.97
N VAL A 324 -9.47 -14.12 -14.19
CA VAL A 324 -9.05 -14.53 -15.54
C VAL A 324 -10.24 -14.95 -16.40
N ALA A 325 -11.17 -15.73 -15.84
CA ALA A 325 -12.39 -16.10 -16.54
C ALA A 325 -13.23 -14.88 -16.94
N LEU A 326 -13.33 -13.91 -16.03
CA LEU A 326 -14.05 -12.66 -16.23
C LEU A 326 -13.45 -11.80 -17.36
N ALA A 327 -12.12 -11.75 -17.47
CA ALA A 327 -11.44 -11.08 -18.57
C ALA A 327 -11.66 -11.76 -19.93
N ARG A 328 -11.62 -13.10 -19.96
CA ARG A 328 -11.93 -13.89 -21.17
C ARG A 328 -13.38 -13.69 -21.62
N VAL A 329 -14.32 -13.70 -20.67
CA VAL A 329 -15.74 -13.41 -20.92
C VAL A 329 -15.92 -11.99 -21.46
N THR A 330 -15.29 -11.01 -20.84
CA THR A 330 -15.36 -9.60 -21.28
C THR A 330 -14.89 -9.46 -22.73
N SER A 331 -13.75 -10.07 -23.06
CA SER A 331 -13.22 -10.08 -24.44
C SER A 331 -14.20 -10.75 -25.41
N THR A 332 -14.81 -11.87 -25.02
CA THR A 332 -15.79 -12.59 -25.85
C THR A 332 -17.03 -11.76 -26.12
N LEU A 333 -17.60 -11.14 -25.08
CA LEU A 333 -18.79 -10.30 -25.20
C LEU A 333 -18.55 -9.08 -26.09
N LEU A 334 -17.38 -8.43 -25.97
CA LEU A 334 -17.03 -7.28 -26.80
C LEU A 334 -16.79 -7.66 -28.27
N LEU A 335 -16.23 -8.85 -28.53
CA LEU A 335 -15.92 -9.31 -29.90
C LEU A 335 -17.15 -9.89 -30.63
N LYS A 336 -17.97 -10.68 -29.93
CA LYS A 336 -19.08 -11.42 -30.54
C LYS A 336 -20.44 -10.75 -30.35
N GLY A 337 -20.59 -9.86 -29.37
CA GLY A 337 -21.88 -9.27 -29.00
C GLY A 337 -22.84 -10.26 -28.30
N GLU A 338 -22.42 -11.50 -28.09
CA GLU A 338 -23.24 -12.57 -27.53
C GLU A 338 -22.48 -13.29 -26.39
N PRO A 339 -23.20 -13.75 -25.34
CA PRO A 339 -22.59 -14.52 -24.27
C PRO A 339 -22.07 -15.87 -24.79
N PRO A 340 -20.96 -16.39 -24.25
CA PRO A 340 -20.51 -17.74 -24.57
C PRO A 340 -21.51 -18.78 -24.05
N GLU A 341 -21.53 -20.00 -24.60
CA GLU A 341 -22.33 -21.09 -24.04
C GLU A 341 -21.77 -21.57 -22.69
N SER A 342 -20.44 -21.62 -22.60
CA SER A 342 -19.70 -22.05 -21.42
C SER A 342 -18.46 -21.17 -21.18
N VAL A 343 -18.02 -21.13 -19.92
CA VAL A 343 -16.88 -20.33 -19.46
C VAL A 343 -15.83 -21.26 -18.87
N SER A 344 -14.62 -21.18 -19.39
CA SER A 344 -13.43 -21.83 -18.86
C SER A 344 -12.83 -20.99 -17.74
N VAL A 345 -12.52 -21.64 -16.62
CA VAL A 345 -11.99 -21.04 -15.40
C VAL A 345 -10.66 -21.73 -15.06
N PRO A 346 -9.52 -21.16 -15.46
CA PRO A 346 -8.21 -21.77 -15.25
C PRO A 346 -7.66 -21.50 -13.85
N PRO A 347 -6.69 -22.29 -13.37
CA PRO A 347 -5.84 -21.92 -12.24
C PRO A 347 -5.14 -20.58 -12.51
N ALA A 348 -5.08 -19.74 -11.48
CA ALA A 348 -4.39 -18.45 -11.53
C ALA A 348 -3.92 -18.07 -10.11
N ARG A 349 -2.96 -17.14 -10.05
CA ARG A 349 -2.42 -16.61 -8.78
C ARG A 349 -2.20 -15.11 -8.86
N LEU A 350 -2.09 -14.47 -7.69
CA LEU A 350 -1.80 -13.05 -7.58
C LEU A 350 -0.29 -12.81 -7.61
N ALA A 351 0.25 -12.50 -8.78
CA ALA A 351 1.67 -12.18 -8.95
C ALA A 351 2.08 -10.91 -8.19
N ALA A 352 1.16 -9.95 -7.98
CA ALA A 352 1.45 -8.76 -7.19
C ALA A 352 1.84 -9.06 -5.72
N ALA A 353 1.49 -10.24 -5.19
CA ALA A 353 1.90 -10.65 -3.85
C ALA A 353 3.41 -10.82 -3.70
N GLN A 354 4.18 -10.90 -4.78
CA GLN A 354 5.66 -10.96 -4.71
C GLN A 354 6.29 -9.68 -4.14
N TYR A 355 5.56 -8.56 -4.17
CA TYR A 355 5.97 -7.25 -3.66
C TYR A 355 5.75 -7.08 -2.15
N VAL A 356 5.21 -8.11 -1.50
CA VAL A 356 5.06 -8.20 -0.05
C VAL A 356 6.08 -9.21 0.46
N ALA A 357 6.82 -8.82 1.50
CA ALA A 357 7.85 -9.67 2.08
C ALA A 357 7.27 -10.97 2.65
N GLN A 358 8.10 -12.01 2.73
CA GLN A 358 7.79 -13.21 3.51
C GLN A 358 8.12 -12.95 4.97
N ASP A 359 7.31 -13.49 5.89
CA ASP A 359 7.59 -13.36 7.32
C ASP A 359 8.98 -13.90 7.66
N ALA A 360 9.74 -13.08 8.37
CA ALA A 360 11.05 -13.41 8.88
C ALA A 360 11.32 -12.49 10.08
N SER A 361 12.05 -12.99 11.08
CA SER A 361 12.39 -12.17 12.26
C SER A 361 13.09 -10.85 11.90
N ALA A 362 13.83 -10.82 10.79
CA ALA A 362 14.49 -9.62 10.27
C ALA A 362 13.52 -8.48 9.88
N LEU A 363 12.26 -8.80 9.52
CA LEU A 363 11.24 -7.77 9.24
C LEU A 363 10.84 -7.00 10.50
N TRP A 364 10.99 -7.66 11.65
CA TRP A 364 10.54 -7.18 12.95
C TRP A 364 11.71 -6.73 13.83
N GLU A 365 12.83 -6.31 13.22
CA GLU A 365 13.99 -5.78 13.92
C GLU A 365 13.72 -4.36 14.44
N TRP A 366 12.97 -4.27 15.53
CA TRP A 366 12.77 -3.05 16.31
C TRP A 366 12.90 -3.40 17.79
N PRO A 367 13.79 -2.73 18.56
CA PRO A 367 14.14 -3.14 19.93
C PRO A 367 12.98 -3.16 20.92
N ILE A 368 11.86 -2.54 20.55
CA ILE A 368 10.64 -2.47 21.36
C ILE A 368 9.89 -3.80 21.35
N PHE A 369 9.97 -4.57 20.26
CA PHE A 369 9.28 -5.86 20.21
C PHE A 369 9.79 -6.84 21.27
N PRO A 370 8.91 -7.72 21.78
CA PRO A 370 9.34 -8.89 22.54
C PRO A 370 10.38 -9.71 21.76
N PRO A 371 11.38 -10.30 22.43
CA PRO A 371 12.36 -11.14 21.76
C PRO A 371 11.71 -12.27 20.97
N GLY A 372 12.07 -12.39 19.69
CA GLY A 372 11.54 -13.42 18.80
C GLY A 372 10.16 -13.12 18.21
N PHE A 373 9.66 -11.88 18.35
CA PHE A 373 8.42 -11.48 17.68
C PHE A 373 8.53 -11.70 16.16
N HIS A 374 7.51 -12.34 15.61
CA HIS A 374 7.27 -12.50 14.18
C HIS A 374 5.77 -12.71 13.95
N SER A 375 5.29 -12.50 12.73
CA SER A 375 3.86 -12.62 12.45
C SER A 375 3.60 -13.07 11.00
N PRO A 376 3.54 -14.40 10.77
CA PRO A 376 3.15 -14.95 9.47
C PRO A 376 1.77 -14.46 9.03
N HIS A 377 0.83 -14.37 9.97
CA HIS A 377 -0.55 -13.94 9.73
C HIS A 377 -0.63 -12.52 9.15
N LEU A 378 0.11 -11.55 9.69
CA LEU A 378 0.14 -10.19 9.14
C LEU A 378 0.67 -10.17 7.71
N MET A 379 1.71 -10.94 7.43
CA MET A 379 2.31 -10.99 6.10
C MET A 379 1.42 -11.74 5.10
N GLU A 380 0.71 -12.79 5.52
CA GLU A 380 -0.30 -13.46 4.70
C GLU A 380 -1.47 -12.53 4.36
N LEU A 381 -1.99 -11.80 5.35
CA LEU A 381 -3.04 -10.82 5.12
C LEU A 381 -2.57 -9.68 4.21
N ALA A 382 -1.33 -9.23 4.38
CA ALA A 382 -0.71 -8.23 3.51
C ALA A 382 -0.62 -8.67 2.05
N ARG A 383 -0.31 -9.96 1.82
CA ARG A 383 -0.29 -10.56 0.49
C ARG A 383 -1.68 -10.60 -0.13
N LEU A 384 -2.72 -10.87 0.65
CA LEU A 384 -4.10 -10.79 0.16
C LEU A 384 -4.48 -9.35 -0.23
N GLN A 385 -3.99 -8.35 0.50
CA GLN A 385 -4.23 -6.94 0.15
C GLN A 385 -3.41 -6.43 -1.04
N ALA A 386 -2.45 -7.21 -1.56
CA ALA A 386 -1.68 -6.85 -2.76
C ALA A 386 -2.55 -6.77 -4.04
N TRP A 387 -3.80 -7.22 -4.00
CA TRP A 387 -4.82 -6.92 -5.02
C TRP A 387 -5.00 -5.41 -5.28
N THR A 388 -4.67 -4.58 -4.31
CA THR A 388 -4.73 -3.11 -4.39
C THR A 388 -3.41 -2.47 -4.83
N LEU A 389 -2.34 -3.25 -4.94
CA LEU A 389 -1.00 -2.74 -5.21
C LEU A 389 -0.88 -2.30 -6.67
N LYS A 390 -0.33 -1.09 -6.90
CA LYS A 390 0.01 -0.58 -8.23
C LYS A 390 1.04 0.56 -8.13
N PRO A 391 1.81 0.87 -9.18
CA PRO A 391 2.75 1.99 -9.15
C PRO A 391 2.05 3.34 -9.02
N ALA A 392 2.65 4.25 -8.24
CA ALA A 392 2.24 5.65 -8.22
C ALA A 392 2.99 6.39 -9.33
N LYS A 393 2.24 7.10 -10.17
CA LYS A 393 2.81 7.87 -11.28
C LYS A 393 2.91 9.32 -10.90
N MET A 394 4.14 9.84 -10.88
CA MET A 394 4.35 11.28 -10.71
C MET A 394 3.83 11.99 -11.95
N ARG A 395 3.03 13.04 -11.74
CA ARG A 395 2.62 13.94 -12.81
C ARG A 395 3.83 14.74 -13.27
N ARG A 396 3.99 14.90 -14.58
CA ARG A 396 4.99 15.81 -15.13
C ARG A 396 4.72 17.22 -14.59
N THR A 397 5.61 17.72 -13.74
CA THR A 397 5.68 19.14 -13.41
C THR A 397 6.18 19.88 -14.66
N ARG A 398 5.46 20.92 -15.07
CA ARG A 398 5.79 21.71 -16.27
C ARG A 398 7.13 22.42 -16.14
#